data_AF-A0A0N5CTM3-F1
#
_entry.id   AF-A0A0N5CTM3-F1
#
_cell.length_a   1.000
_cell.length_b   1.000
_cell.length_c   1.000
_cell.angle_alpha   90.00
_cell.angle_beta   90.00
_cell.angle_gamma   90.00
#
_symmetry.space_group_name_H-M   'P 1'
#
loop_
_entity.id
_entity.type
_entity.pdbx_description
1 polymer ?
#
loop_
_entity_poly.entity_id
_entity_poly.type
_entity_poly.pdbx_seq_one_letter_code
_entity_poly.pdbx_strand_id
1 'polypeptide(L)'
;MQFLDWITNETFTTSNGLKYTYRNICLQYNHECFQNKHARLVAEIFYHNHTAYFNVTYPLFKSQLLVEPIDLSQVLGGIQVDSSRRIKKAKAWMILYQLQENTELSRKLSLDFESSLSNRVEEQSVPADLFNLYYFHSDVFEMELSKSSRSIIPKFAYTIFLLIAFSIFCTLSTITDHHLPDNLNSFLLINWLTSKPLMGLIGVISTFFAIISTIGLLQLFHVPFVDIIILMPFLSLSYFLR
;
A
#
# COMPACT_ATOMS: atom_id res chain seq x y z
N MET A 1 5.17 -29.06 1.49
CA MET A 1 5.03 -28.97 2.96
C MET A 1 6.30 -28.43 3.62
N GLN A 2 7.49 -28.85 3.18
CA GLN A 2 8.78 -28.43 3.72
C GLN A 2 8.91 -26.91 4.00
N PHE A 3 8.39 -26.05 3.13
CA PHE A 3 8.38 -24.60 3.34
C PHE A 3 7.50 -24.13 4.53
N LEU A 4 6.30 -24.70 4.69
CA LEU A 4 5.41 -24.36 5.81
C LEU A 4 6.04 -24.76 7.14
N ASP A 5 6.63 -25.96 7.18
CA ASP A 5 7.30 -26.48 8.37
C ASP A 5 8.57 -25.67 8.67
N TRP A 6 9.30 -25.26 7.63
CA TRP A 6 10.46 -24.37 7.74
C TRP A 6 10.08 -23.05 8.41
N ILE A 7 9.06 -22.31 7.92
CA ILE A 7 8.62 -21.04 8.55
C ILE A 7 8.33 -21.22 10.04
N THR A 8 7.70 -22.33 10.42
CA THR A 8 7.28 -22.55 11.82
C THR A 8 8.41 -22.96 12.77
N ASN A 9 9.48 -23.55 12.26
CA ASN A 9 10.60 -24.07 13.06
C ASN A 9 11.86 -23.21 12.97
N GLU A 10 11.95 -22.36 11.95
CA GLU A 10 13.07 -21.47 11.73
C GLU A 10 13.21 -20.47 12.87
N THR A 11 14.46 -20.24 13.29
CA THR A 11 14.77 -19.28 14.35
C THR A 11 15.22 -17.95 13.74
N PHE A 12 14.52 -16.89 14.14
CA PHE A 12 14.84 -15.51 13.79
C PHE A 12 15.58 -14.86 14.95
N THR A 13 16.47 -13.93 14.63
CA THR A 13 17.31 -13.24 15.60
C THR A 13 17.13 -11.74 15.45
N THR A 14 16.61 -11.08 16.49
CA THR A 14 16.50 -9.62 16.50
C THR A 14 17.89 -8.97 16.62
N SER A 15 18.00 -7.70 16.23
CA SER A 15 19.19 -6.86 16.44
C SER A 15 19.77 -6.91 17.87
N ASN A 16 18.92 -7.18 18.87
CA ASN A 16 19.29 -7.26 20.28
C ASN A 16 19.79 -8.66 20.71
N GLY A 17 19.96 -9.60 19.77
CA GLY A 17 20.43 -10.97 20.03
C GLY A 17 19.37 -11.93 20.56
N LEU A 18 18.10 -11.48 20.66
CA LEU A 18 16.98 -12.33 21.07
C LEU A 18 16.62 -13.30 19.94
N LYS A 19 16.65 -14.60 20.25
CA LYS A 19 16.21 -15.65 19.34
C LYS A 19 14.74 -15.95 19.58
N TYR A 20 13.95 -15.95 18.52
CA TYR A 20 12.52 -16.25 18.58
C TYR A 20 12.09 -17.05 17.35
N THR A 21 10.91 -17.65 17.45
CA THR A 21 10.31 -18.48 16.41
C THR A 21 8.88 -17.99 16.19
N TYR A 22 8.27 -18.34 15.06
CA TYR A 22 6.86 -18.04 14.78
C TYR A 22 5.92 -18.37 15.95
N ARG A 23 6.17 -19.46 16.69
CA ARG A 23 5.36 -19.86 17.86
C ARG A 23 5.32 -18.82 18.99
N ASN A 24 6.35 -17.98 19.11
CA ASN A 24 6.44 -16.98 20.17
C ASN A 24 5.67 -15.70 19.82
N ILE A 25 5.41 -15.46 18.53
CA ILE A 25 4.79 -14.24 17.99
C ILE A 25 3.45 -14.51 17.29
N CYS A 26 3.05 -15.77 17.13
CA CYS A 26 1.80 -16.15 16.48
C CYS A 26 0.60 -15.60 17.25
N LEU A 27 -0.50 -15.36 16.54
CA LEU A 27 -1.79 -15.17 17.18
C LEU A 27 -2.20 -16.46 17.91
N GLN A 28 -2.38 -16.38 19.22
CA GLN A 28 -2.76 -17.53 20.05
C GLN A 28 -4.27 -17.49 20.37
N TYR A 29 -4.94 -18.61 20.15
CA TYR A 29 -6.32 -18.86 20.57
C TYR A 29 -6.35 -20.16 21.39
N ASN A 30 -6.85 -20.11 22.63
CA ASN A 30 -6.84 -21.25 23.56
C ASN A 30 -5.46 -21.93 23.71
N HIS A 31 -4.39 -21.15 23.82
CA HIS A 31 -2.99 -21.62 23.89
C HIS A 31 -2.49 -22.38 22.65
N GLU A 32 -3.24 -22.39 21.55
CA GLU A 32 -2.76 -22.87 20.25
C GLU A 32 -2.45 -21.68 19.33
N CYS A 33 -1.33 -21.73 18.61
CA CYS A 33 -1.07 -20.80 17.52
C CYS A 33 -2.07 -21.01 16.38
N PHE A 34 -2.49 -19.91 15.75
CA PHE A 34 -3.16 -19.96 14.47
C PHE A 34 -2.26 -20.66 13.43
N GLN A 35 -2.79 -21.76 12.89
CA GLN A 35 -2.14 -22.56 11.85
C GLN A 35 -3.07 -22.65 10.64
N ASN A 36 -2.49 -22.65 9.44
CA ASN A 36 -3.19 -22.86 8.18
C ASN A 36 -3.62 -24.33 8.00
N LYS A 37 -4.40 -24.87 8.95
CA LYS A 37 -4.84 -26.28 9.00
C LYS A 37 -5.59 -26.67 7.71
N HIS A 38 -6.44 -25.77 7.19
CA HIS A 38 -7.16 -25.96 5.92
C HIS A 38 -6.23 -26.08 4.72
N ALA A 39 -5.28 -25.15 4.57
CA ALA A 39 -4.34 -25.16 3.46
C ALA A 39 -3.44 -26.41 3.52
N ARG A 40 -3.00 -26.80 4.72
CA ARG A 40 -2.19 -28.01 4.93
C ARG A 40 -2.94 -29.28 4.58
N LEU A 41 -4.20 -29.41 5.00
CA LEU A 41 -5.05 -30.55 4.66
C LEU A 41 -5.21 -30.71 3.15
N VAL A 42 -5.52 -29.61 2.45
CA VAL A 42 -5.68 -29.62 0.99
C VAL A 42 -4.36 -30.02 0.33
N ALA A 43 -3.24 -29.45 0.77
CA ALA A 43 -1.91 -29.80 0.26
C ALA A 43 -1.60 -31.29 0.43
N GLU A 44 -1.95 -31.89 1.56
CA GLU A 44 -1.72 -33.30 1.87
C GLU A 44 -2.53 -34.23 0.97
N ILE A 45 -3.80 -33.91 0.73
CA ILE A 45 -4.68 -34.67 -0.16
C ILE A 45 -4.12 -34.69 -1.59
N PHE A 46 -3.64 -33.54 -2.07
CA PHE A 46 -3.04 -33.44 -3.41
C PHE A 46 -1.66 -34.10 -3.49
N TYR A 47 -0.83 -33.98 -2.44
CA TYR A 47 0.52 -34.57 -2.41
C TYR A 47 0.49 -36.10 -2.43
N HIS A 48 -0.39 -36.72 -1.63
CA HIS A 48 -0.54 -38.18 -1.60
C HIS A 48 -1.40 -38.74 -2.74
N ASN A 49 -1.83 -37.89 -3.69
CA ASN A 49 -2.74 -38.25 -4.77
C ASN A 49 -4.04 -38.93 -4.27
N HIS A 50 -4.50 -38.56 -3.08
CA HIS A 50 -5.75 -39.04 -2.50
C HIS A 50 -6.98 -38.29 -3.03
N THR A 51 -6.81 -37.52 -4.11
CA THR A 51 -7.88 -36.79 -4.81
C THR A 51 -9.00 -37.72 -5.31
N ALA A 52 -8.69 -39.00 -5.53
CA ALA A 52 -9.68 -40.01 -5.89
C ALA A 52 -10.52 -40.48 -4.69
N TYR A 53 -9.94 -40.49 -3.48
CA TYR A 53 -10.61 -40.91 -2.24
C TYR A 53 -11.39 -39.77 -1.58
N PHE A 54 -10.87 -38.55 -1.65
CA PHE A 54 -11.53 -37.35 -1.14
C PHE A 54 -12.10 -36.54 -2.29
N ASN A 55 -13.43 -36.44 -2.36
CA ASN A 55 -14.13 -35.68 -3.40
C ASN A 55 -13.99 -34.16 -3.16
N VAL A 56 -12.80 -33.62 -3.41
CA VAL A 56 -12.50 -32.19 -3.23
C VAL A 56 -13.25 -31.37 -4.27
N THR A 57 -14.33 -30.74 -3.82
CA THR A 57 -15.25 -29.95 -4.63
C THR A 57 -15.03 -28.46 -4.40
N TYR A 58 -15.21 -27.67 -5.47
CA TYR A 58 -15.10 -26.22 -5.44
C TYR A 58 -16.49 -25.56 -5.54
N PRO A 59 -16.79 -24.45 -4.83
CA PRO A 59 -15.91 -23.69 -3.94
C PRO A 59 -15.81 -24.22 -2.51
N LEU A 60 -16.79 -25.01 -2.07
CA LEU A 60 -16.86 -25.51 -0.70
C LEU A 60 -16.49 -26.99 -0.66
N PHE A 61 -15.47 -27.32 0.12
CA PHE A 61 -15.08 -28.68 0.40
C PHE A 61 -15.69 -29.16 1.72
N LYS A 62 -16.54 -30.19 1.63
CA LYS A 62 -17.14 -30.88 2.79
C LYS A 62 -16.41 -32.20 3.00
N SER A 63 -15.88 -32.41 4.19
CA SER A 63 -15.33 -33.70 4.62
C SER A 63 -16.11 -34.22 5.81
N GLN A 64 -16.10 -35.54 6.02
CA GLN A 64 -16.72 -36.17 7.20
C GLN A 64 -15.94 -35.88 8.50
N LEU A 65 -14.71 -35.37 8.39
CA LEU A 65 -13.80 -35.10 9.50
C LEU A 65 -13.97 -33.67 10.05
N LEU A 66 -14.65 -32.80 9.33
CA LEU A 66 -14.81 -31.39 9.67
C LEU A 66 -16.29 -31.06 9.86
N VAL A 67 -16.59 -30.38 10.97
CA VAL A 67 -17.94 -29.90 11.26
C VAL A 67 -18.35 -28.78 10.29
N GLU A 68 -17.39 -27.97 9.84
CA GLU A 68 -17.61 -26.84 8.95
C GLU A 68 -17.01 -27.08 7.56
N PRO A 69 -17.73 -26.67 6.49
CA PRO A 69 -17.18 -26.73 5.14
C PRO A 69 -16.00 -25.76 4.98
N ILE A 70 -14.94 -26.20 4.31
CA ILE A 70 -13.80 -25.33 3.98
C ILE A 70 -14.11 -24.57 2.69
N ASP A 71 -14.02 -23.25 2.73
CA ASP A 71 -14.08 -22.42 1.53
C ASP A 71 -12.72 -22.37 0.83
N LEU A 72 -12.59 -23.12 -0.27
CA LEU A 72 -11.38 -23.17 -1.09
C LEU A 72 -11.23 -21.97 -2.02
N SER A 73 -12.27 -21.14 -2.18
CA SER A 73 -12.19 -19.93 -3.01
C SER A 73 -11.23 -18.89 -2.45
N GLN A 74 -11.03 -18.88 -1.14
CA GLN A 74 -10.09 -17.97 -0.47
C GLN A 74 -8.65 -18.51 -0.49
N VAL A 75 -8.49 -19.83 -0.51
CA VAL A 75 -7.16 -20.48 -0.39
C VAL A 75 -6.54 -20.77 -1.76
N LEU A 76 -7.32 -21.09 -2.78
CA LEU A 76 -6.81 -21.53 -4.09
C LEU A 76 -7.12 -20.51 -5.19
N GLY A 77 -6.14 -20.25 -6.05
CA GLY A 77 -6.23 -19.35 -7.19
C GLY A 77 -6.01 -20.05 -8.53
N GLY A 78 -6.67 -19.57 -9.58
CA GLY A 78 -6.50 -20.06 -10.96
C GLY A 78 -6.86 -21.54 -11.13
N ILE A 79 -8.02 -21.92 -10.60
CA ILE A 79 -8.47 -23.31 -10.50
C ILE A 79 -9.06 -23.79 -11.83
N GLN A 80 -8.80 -25.05 -12.17
CA GLN A 80 -9.47 -25.78 -13.25
C GLN A 80 -10.28 -26.92 -12.63
N VAL A 81 -11.59 -26.90 -12.90
CA VAL A 81 -12.56 -27.87 -12.39
C VAL A 81 -13.07 -28.80 -13.49
N ASP A 82 -13.45 -30.00 -13.07
CA ASP A 82 -14.14 -31.01 -13.89
C ASP A 82 -15.64 -30.71 -14.03
N SER A 83 -16.34 -31.45 -14.91
CA SER A 83 -17.81 -31.37 -15.06
C SER A 83 -18.56 -31.59 -13.73
N SER A 84 -18.01 -32.41 -12.85
CA SER A 84 -18.54 -32.67 -11.50
C SER A 84 -18.06 -31.68 -10.43
N ARG A 85 -17.54 -30.49 -10.81
CA ARG A 85 -16.96 -29.46 -9.91
C ARG A 85 -15.80 -29.93 -9.02
N ARG A 86 -15.09 -30.97 -9.45
CA ARG A 86 -13.89 -31.47 -8.77
C ARG A 86 -12.67 -30.71 -9.22
N ILE A 87 -11.77 -30.37 -8.31
CA ILE A 87 -10.55 -29.64 -8.64
C ILE A 87 -9.57 -30.58 -9.34
N LYS A 88 -9.18 -30.26 -10.58
CA LYS A 88 -8.13 -30.97 -11.33
C LYS A 88 -6.76 -30.30 -11.15
N LYS A 89 -6.74 -28.98 -11.17
CA LYS A 89 -5.50 -28.18 -11.11
C LYS A 89 -5.77 -26.85 -10.42
N ALA A 90 -4.78 -26.33 -9.71
CA ALA A 90 -4.73 -24.95 -9.23
C ALA A 90 -3.41 -24.32 -9.67
N LYS A 91 -3.40 -23.00 -9.90
CA LYS A 91 -2.19 -22.26 -10.30
C LYS A 91 -1.51 -21.58 -9.12
N ALA A 92 -2.29 -21.19 -8.13
CA ALA A 92 -1.81 -20.47 -6.95
C ALA A 92 -2.52 -20.97 -5.70
N TRP A 93 -1.89 -20.73 -4.57
CA TRP A 93 -2.46 -20.92 -3.25
C TRP A 93 -2.06 -19.74 -2.36
N MET A 94 -2.89 -19.44 -1.37
CA MET A 94 -2.66 -18.36 -0.41
C MET A 94 -2.62 -18.93 0.99
N ILE A 95 -1.61 -18.54 1.75
CA ILE A 95 -1.37 -18.98 3.13
C ILE A 95 -1.30 -17.72 3.97
N LEU A 96 -2.07 -17.66 5.06
CA LEU A 96 -2.16 -16.49 5.92
C LEU A 96 -1.52 -16.80 7.28
N TYR A 97 -0.47 -16.08 7.64
CA TYR A 97 0.09 -16.13 8.98
C TYR A 97 -0.39 -14.91 9.77
N GLN A 98 -0.93 -15.15 10.96
CA GLN A 98 -1.44 -14.09 11.83
C GLN A 98 -0.49 -13.94 13.02
N LEU A 99 -0.04 -12.71 13.25
CA LEU A 99 0.91 -12.36 14.31
C LEU A 99 0.19 -11.66 15.47
N GLN A 100 0.83 -11.63 16.64
CA GLN A 100 0.29 -11.02 17.86
C GLN A 100 0.87 -9.62 18.10
N GLU A 101 -0.01 -8.63 18.20
CA GLU A 101 0.36 -7.23 18.43
C GLU A 101 -0.06 -6.69 19.81
N ASN A 102 -0.42 -7.57 20.74
CA ASN A 102 -0.97 -7.18 22.05
C ASN A 102 -0.03 -6.33 22.91
N THR A 103 1.29 -6.46 22.73
CA THR A 103 2.30 -5.75 23.52
C THR A 103 3.29 -5.05 22.61
N GLU A 104 3.89 -3.96 23.09
CA GLU A 104 4.93 -3.24 22.33
C GLU A 104 6.11 -4.15 21.94
N LEU A 105 6.44 -5.15 22.78
CA LEU A 105 7.48 -6.13 22.47
C LEU A 105 7.03 -7.10 21.38
N SER A 106 5.81 -7.65 21.46
CA SER A 106 5.30 -8.57 20.44
C SER A 106 5.09 -7.87 19.10
N ARG A 107 4.65 -6.62 19.11
CA ARG A 107 4.56 -5.75 17.93
C ARG A 107 5.93 -5.57 17.27
N LYS A 108 6.95 -5.18 18.04
CA LYS A 108 8.32 -5.03 17.52
C LYS A 108 8.89 -6.35 16.96
N LEU A 109 8.66 -7.48 17.64
CA LEU A 109 9.11 -8.78 17.16
C LEU A 109 8.37 -9.22 15.89
N SER A 110 7.08 -8.89 15.77
CA SER A 110 6.28 -9.19 14.57
C SER A 110 6.79 -8.40 13.36
N LEU A 111 7.08 -7.11 13.55
CA LEU A 111 7.67 -6.27 12.50
C LEU A 111 9.06 -6.76 12.07
N ASP A 112 9.91 -7.11 13.04
CA ASP A 112 11.25 -7.69 12.80
C ASP A 112 11.18 -9.02 12.05
N PHE A 113 10.18 -9.85 12.38
CA PHE A 113 9.91 -11.12 11.70
C PHE A 113 9.51 -10.92 10.25
N GLU A 114 8.57 -10.01 9.99
CA GLU A 114 8.09 -9.71 8.64
C GLU A 114 9.24 -9.23 7.74
N SER A 115 10.03 -8.27 8.22
CA SER A 115 11.21 -7.74 7.51
C SER A 115 12.28 -8.80 7.28
N SER A 116 12.59 -9.61 8.30
CA SER A 116 13.56 -10.70 8.19
C SER A 116 13.11 -11.78 7.21
N LEU A 117 11.82 -12.11 7.22
CA LEU A 117 11.24 -13.09 6.31
C LEU A 117 11.25 -12.57 4.87
N SER A 118 10.87 -11.32 4.62
CA SER A 118 10.93 -10.72 3.27
C SER A 118 12.35 -10.73 2.72
N ASN A 119 13.34 -10.33 3.51
CA ASN A 119 14.74 -10.30 3.08
C ASN A 119 15.24 -11.71 2.71
N ARG A 120 14.90 -12.73 3.52
CA ARG A 120 15.29 -14.12 3.23
C ARG A 120 14.64 -14.66 1.96
N VAL A 121 13.39 -14.29 1.69
CA VAL A 121 12.68 -14.66 0.47
C VAL A 121 13.32 -13.98 -0.75
N GLU A 122 13.69 -12.71 -0.66
CA GLU A 122 14.42 -11.99 -1.71
C GLU A 122 15.81 -12.58 -1.98
N GLU A 123 16.53 -12.98 -0.92
CA GLU A 123 17.85 -13.62 -1.00
C GLU A 123 17.80 -15.08 -1.52
N GLN A 124 16.62 -15.60 -1.86
CA GLN A 124 16.38 -16.99 -2.26
C GLN A 124 16.92 -18.02 -1.26
N SER A 125 17.07 -17.65 0.00
CA SER A 125 17.57 -18.52 1.09
C SER A 125 16.52 -19.50 1.62
N VAL A 126 15.42 -19.65 0.89
CA VAL A 126 14.21 -20.37 1.29
C VAL A 126 14.11 -21.67 0.49
N PRO A 127 13.68 -22.79 1.10
CA PRO A 127 13.49 -24.06 0.38
C PRO A 127 12.24 -24.01 -0.52
N ALA A 128 12.34 -23.27 -1.63
CA ALA A 128 11.23 -22.94 -2.53
C ALA A 128 11.58 -23.11 -4.03
N ASP A 129 12.47 -24.04 -4.38
CA ASP A 129 12.97 -24.21 -5.77
C ASP A 129 11.89 -24.55 -6.81
N LEU A 130 10.73 -25.05 -6.37
CA LEU A 130 9.67 -25.56 -7.24
C LEU A 130 8.52 -24.57 -7.47
N PHE A 131 8.47 -23.45 -6.74
CA PHE A 131 7.34 -22.50 -6.81
C PHE A 131 7.79 -21.05 -6.64
N ASN A 132 7.14 -20.15 -7.38
CA ASN A 132 7.34 -18.71 -7.19
C ASN A 132 6.61 -18.27 -5.91
N LEU A 133 7.37 -17.81 -4.93
CA LEU A 133 6.85 -17.30 -3.68
C LEU A 133 6.63 -15.78 -3.79
N TYR A 134 5.41 -15.34 -3.50
CA TYR A 134 5.07 -13.93 -3.33
C TYR A 134 4.62 -13.75 -1.89
N TYR A 135 5.15 -12.72 -1.22
CA TYR A 135 4.75 -12.36 0.13
C TYR A 135 4.08 -10.99 0.12
N PHE A 136 3.18 -10.80 1.08
CA PHE A 136 2.54 -9.52 1.35
C PHE A 136 2.44 -9.39 2.86
N HIS A 137 2.90 -8.27 3.39
CA HIS A 137 2.76 -7.91 4.80
C HIS A 137 2.18 -6.49 4.89
N SER A 138 1.62 -6.11 6.05
CA SER A 138 0.90 -4.84 6.23
C SER A 138 1.76 -3.63 5.90
N ASP A 139 3.03 -3.65 6.31
CA ASP A 139 3.94 -2.52 6.12
C ASP A 139 4.39 -2.34 4.66
N VAL A 140 4.31 -3.37 3.79
CA VAL A 140 4.64 -3.20 2.36
C VAL A 140 3.78 -2.11 1.75
N PHE A 141 2.50 -2.08 2.12
CA PHE A 141 1.58 -1.09 1.58
C PHE A 141 1.97 0.33 1.97
N GLU A 142 2.26 0.57 3.25
CA GLU A 142 2.69 1.89 3.74
C GLU A 142 4.07 2.28 3.19
N MET A 143 4.99 1.31 3.10
CA MET A 143 6.33 1.50 2.53
C MET A 143 6.27 1.87 1.05
N GLU A 144 5.50 1.14 0.25
CA GLU A 144 5.33 1.44 -1.18
C GLU A 144 4.56 2.75 -1.40
N LEU A 145 3.57 3.04 -0.53
CA LEU A 145 2.85 4.31 -0.57
C LEU A 145 3.77 5.50 -0.27
N SER A 146 4.59 5.41 0.78
CA SER A 146 5.54 6.47 1.16
C SER A 146 6.65 6.66 0.12
N LYS A 147 7.13 5.56 -0.49
CA LYS A 147 8.09 5.59 -1.61
C LYS A 147 7.51 6.27 -2.84
N SER A 148 6.25 5.95 -3.18
CA SER A 148 5.52 6.62 -4.26
C SER A 148 5.32 8.12 -3.95
N SER A 149 4.90 8.44 -2.72
CA SER A 149 4.73 9.82 -2.25
C SER A 149 6.01 10.65 -2.35
N ARG A 150 7.17 10.07 -2.02
CA ARG A 150 8.47 10.74 -2.14
C ARG A 150 8.79 11.18 -3.58
N SER A 151 8.33 10.43 -4.58
CA SER A 151 8.47 10.81 -6.00
C SER A 151 7.56 11.98 -6.41
N ILE A 152 6.48 12.23 -5.67
CA ILE A 152 5.49 13.27 -5.94
C ILE A 152 5.95 14.64 -5.41
N ILE A 153 6.67 14.68 -4.28
CA ILE A 153 7.20 15.91 -3.66
C ILE A 153 7.92 16.86 -4.64
N PRO A 154 8.88 16.42 -5.47
CA PRO A 154 9.56 17.33 -6.41
C PRO A 154 8.62 17.88 -7.50
N LYS A 155 7.64 17.08 -7.94
CA LYS A 155 6.63 17.50 -8.91
C LYS A 155 5.71 18.57 -8.31
N PHE A 156 5.37 18.44 -7.03
CA PHE A 156 4.56 19.40 -6.30
C PHE A 156 5.25 20.78 -6.20
N ALA A 157 6.55 20.82 -5.90
CA ALA A 157 7.31 22.07 -5.90
C ALA A 157 7.29 22.78 -7.27
N TYR A 158 7.43 22.02 -8.36
CA TYR A 158 7.32 22.54 -9.72
C TYR A 158 5.94 23.13 -10.01
N THR A 159 4.86 22.47 -9.58
CA THR A 159 3.50 22.99 -9.77
C THR A 159 3.24 24.28 -9.01
N ILE A 160 3.75 24.43 -7.78
CA ILE A 160 3.64 25.68 -7.01
C ILE A 160 4.37 26.81 -7.74
N PHE A 161 5.57 26.55 -8.26
CA PHE A 161 6.32 27.55 -9.03
C PHE A 161 5.55 28.00 -10.27
N LEU A 162 4.97 27.05 -11.03
CA LEU A 162 4.15 27.36 -12.21
C LEU A 162 2.92 28.18 -11.82
N LEU A 163 2.23 27.83 -10.73
CA LEU A 163 1.05 28.55 -10.26
C LEU A 163 1.36 29.99 -9.83
N ILE A 164 2.50 30.23 -9.16
CA ILE A 164 2.96 31.58 -8.83
C ILE A 164 3.27 32.37 -10.11
N ALA A 165 4.01 31.77 -11.04
CA ALA A 165 4.35 32.41 -12.32
C ALA A 165 3.09 32.75 -13.13
N PHE A 166 2.11 31.84 -13.18
CA PHE A 166 0.84 32.04 -13.86
C PHE A 166 -0.03 33.11 -13.18
N SER A 167 -0.07 33.15 -11.84
CA SER A 167 -0.77 34.21 -11.09
C SER A 167 -0.18 35.60 -11.36
N ILE A 168 1.16 35.70 -11.38
CA ILE A 168 1.84 36.95 -11.76
C ILE A 168 1.50 37.29 -13.22
N PHE A 169 1.54 36.33 -14.13
CA PHE A 169 1.20 36.55 -15.54
C PHE A 169 -0.25 37.00 -15.75
N CYS A 170 -1.22 36.43 -15.02
CA CYS A 170 -2.63 36.82 -15.11
C CYS A 170 -2.93 38.20 -14.53
N THR A 171 -2.12 38.66 -13.55
CA THR A 171 -2.28 39.99 -12.94
C THR A 171 -1.56 41.10 -13.70
N LEU A 172 -0.72 40.75 -14.68
CA LEU A 172 -0.25 41.68 -15.70
C LEU A 172 -1.40 41.95 -16.66
N SER A 173 -2.04 43.12 -16.54
CA SER A 173 -3.05 43.50 -17.52
C SER A 173 -2.35 43.84 -18.84
N THR A 174 -2.41 42.94 -19.81
CA THR A 174 -2.16 43.30 -21.20
C THR A 174 -3.38 44.08 -21.67
N ILE A 175 -3.24 45.39 -21.81
CA ILE A 175 -4.23 46.17 -22.55
C ILE A 175 -4.02 45.79 -24.02
N THR A 176 -4.79 44.83 -24.54
CA THR A 176 -5.08 44.82 -25.99
C THR A 176 -5.96 46.03 -26.24
N ASP A 177 -5.33 47.17 -26.48
CA ASP A 177 -6.03 48.31 -27.01
C ASP A 177 -6.57 47.90 -28.38
N HIS A 178 -7.88 47.97 -28.52
CA HIS A 178 -8.63 47.46 -29.66
C HIS A 178 -8.55 48.44 -30.86
N HIS A 179 -7.41 49.12 -31.04
CA HIS A 179 -7.18 50.03 -32.15
C HIS A 179 -5.80 49.78 -32.77
N LEU A 180 -5.77 48.84 -33.74
CA LEU A 180 -4.67 48.72 -34.69
C LEU A 180 -4.36 50.09 -35.32
N PRO A 181 -3.09 50.38 -35.60
CA PRO A 181 -2.70 50.34 -36.99
C PRO A 181 -1.47 49.48 -37.21
N ASP A 182 -1.39 48.98 -38.44
CA ASP A 182 -0.45 47.97 -38.89
C ASP A 182 1.01 48.36 -38.68
N ASN A 183 1.78 47.30 -38.42
CA ASN A 183 3.21 47.16 -38.64
C ASN A 183 4.14 47.43 -37.44
N LEU A 184 5.02 46.44 -37.24
CA LEU A 184 6.17 46.38 -36.35
C LEU A 184 5.91 46.01 -34.88
N ASN A 185 6.18 44.72 -34.58
CA ASN A 185 6.54 44.15 -33.29
C ASN A 185 5.59 44.48 -32.13
N SER A 186 4.63 43.57 -31.90
CA SER A 186 3.75 43.54 -30.74
C SER A 186 4.56 43.47 -29.43
N PHE A 187 5.13 44.61 -29.01
CA PHE A 187 5.80 44.74 -27.73
C PHE A 187 4.70 44.80 -26.69
N LEU A 188 4.61 43.76 -25.87
CA LEU A 188 3.77 43.71 -24.68
C LEU A 188 4.14 44.91 -23.79
N LEU A 189 3.46 46.04 -23.96
CA LEU A 189 3.61 47.21 -23.10
C LEU A 189 2.98 46.90 -21.74
N ILE A 190 3.82 46.44 -20.81
CA ILE A 190 3.43 46.23 -19.41
C ILE A 190 3.27 47.60 -18.76
N ASN A 191 2.03 48.03 -18.58
CA ASN A 191 1.72 49.24 -17.82
C ASN A 191 1.89 48.95 -16.31
N TRP A 192 3.03 49.36 -15.75
CA TRP A 192 3.35 49.24 -14.32
C TRP A 192 2.36 49.98 -13.41
N LEU A 193 1.68 51.02 -13.90
CA LEU A 193 0.68 51.77 -13.11
C LEU A 193 -0.63 51.00 -12.87
N THR A 194 -1.02 50.09 -13.77
CA THR A 194 -2.28 49.34 -13.69
C THR A 194 -2.07 47.91 -13.19
N SER A 195 -0.89 47.34 -13.46
CA SER A 195 -0.52 45.99 -13.03
C SER A 195 -0.22 45.98 -11.54
N LYS A 196 -0.99 45.25 -10.73
CA LYS A 196 -0.73 45.05 -9.29
C LYS A 196 -0.27 43.61 -9.01
N PRO A 197 0.91 43.18 -9.52
CA PRO A 197 1.39 41.80 -9.36
C PRO A 197 1.59 41.43 -7.88
N LEU A 198 1.86 42.43 -7.03
CA LEU A 198 1.97 42.24 -5.59
C LEU A 198 0.67 41.70 -4.96
N MET A 199 -0.49 42.08 -5.50
CA MET A 199 -1.80 41.63 -4.98
C MET A 199 -2.02 40.14 -5.26
N GLY A 200 -1.61 39.66 -6.44
CA GLY A 200 -1.65 38.24 -6.78
C GLY A 200 -0.73 37.39 -5.91
N LEU A 201 0.46 37.91 -5.61
CA LEU A 201 1.42 37.24 -4.70
C LEU A 201 0.88 37.13 -3.27
N ILE A 202 0.27 38.20 -2.75
CA ILE A 202 -0.35 38.21 -1.41
C ILE A 202 -1.50 37.20 -1.34
N GLY A 203 -2.29 37.05 -2.41
CA GLY A 203 -3.34 36.04 -2.50
C GLY A 203 -2.80 34.61 -2.36
N VAL A 204 -1.75 34.28 -3.11
CA VAL A 204 -1.11 32.95 -3.02
C VAL A 204 -0.52 32.71 -1.62
N ILE A 205 0.18 33.68 -1.04
CA ILE A 205 0.74 33.57 0.31
C ILE A 205 -0.38 33.35 1.35
N SER A 206 -1.49 34.08 1.25
CA SER A 206 -2.63 33.94 2.15
C SER A 206 -3.23 32.53 2.10
N THR A 207 -3.36 31.93 0.91
CA THR A 207 -3.86 30.55 0.78
C THR A 207 -2.92 29.53 1.44
N PHE A 208 -1.59 29.70 1.32
CA PHE A 208 -0.64 28.84 2.03
C PHE A 208 -0.79 28.94 3.55
N PHE A 209 -0.93 30.15 4.10
CA PHE A 209 -1.18 30.33 5.54
C PHE A 209 -2.49 29.68 5.99
N ALA A 210 -3.56 29.77 5.19
CA ALA A 210 -4.84 29.12 5.49
C ALA A 210 -4.72 27.59 5.53
N ILE A 211 -3.97 27.00 4.59
CA ILE A 211 -3.70 25.56 4.55
C ILE A 211 -2.90 25.13 5.78
N ILE A 212 -1.80 25.83 6.08
CA ILE A 212 -0.96 25.53 7.27
C ILE A 212 -1.80 25.65 8.56
N SER A 213 -2.64 26.68 8.67
CA SER A 213 -3.51 26.87 9.83
C SER A 213 -4.53 25.75 9.97
N THR A 214 -5.13 25.29 8.87
CA THR A 214 -6.09 24.17 8.87
C THR A 214 -5.42 22.86 9.28
N ILE A 215 -4.23 22.57 8.73
CA ILE A 215 -3.42 21.41 9.09
C ILE A 215 -3.06 21.47 10.58
N GLY A 216 -2.59 22.62 11.08
CA GLY A 216 -2.25 22.79 12.50
C GLY A 216 -3.45 22.62 13.43
N LEU A 217 -4.64 23.08 13.04
CA LEU A 217 -5.88 22.88 13.79
C LEU A 217 -6.26 21.39 13.85
N LEU A 218 -6.16 20.66 12.72
CA LEU A 218 -6.44 19.22 12.69
C LEU A 218 -5.44 18.42 13.53
N GLN A 219 -4.17 18.83 13.54
CA GLN A 219 -3.17 18.23 14.42
C GLN A 219 -3.49 18.43 15.90
N LEU A 220 -4.05 19.59 16.27
CA LEU A 220 -4.48 19.87 17.64
C LEU A 220 -5.60 18.91 18.10
N PHE A 221 -6.49 18.52 17.19
CA PHE A 221 -7.55 17.54 17.44
C PHE A 221 -7.08 16.08 17.35
N HIS A 222 -5.77 15.83 17.28
CA HIS A 222 -5.19 14.48 17.21
C HIS A 222 -5.70 13.66 16.01
N VAL A 223 -6.03 14.32 14.89
CA VAL A 223 -6.36 13.63 13.64
C VAL A 223 -5.06 13.10 13.02
N PRO A 224 -4.95 11.79 12.72
CA PRO A 224 -3.75 11.24 12.12
C PRO A 224 -3.55 11.78 10.70
N PHE A 225 -2.32 12.17 10.38
CA PHE A 225 -1.95 12.62 9.04
C PHE A 225 -1.68 11.42 8.13
N VAL A 226 -2.31 11.44 6.96
CA VAL A 226 -2.08 10.47 5.89
C VAL A 226 -1.32 11.17 4.76
N ASP A 227 -0.35 10.49 4.15
CA ASP A 227 0.50 11.04 3.09
C ASP A 227 -0.27 11.61 1.89
N ILE A 228 -1.52 11.17 1.66
CA ILE A 228 -2.39 11.69 0.60
C ILE A 228 -2.76 13.17 0.78
N ILE A 229 -2.67 13.70 2.00
CA ILE A 229 -2.96 15.09 2.34
C ILE A 229 -1.96 16.05 1.68
N ILE A 230 -0.79 15.57 1.25
CA ILE A 230 0.19 16.35 0.47
C ILE A 230 -0.42 16.93 -0.83
N LEU A 231 -1.50 16.33 -1.35
CA LEU A 231 -2.19 16.82 -2.56
C LEU A 231 -3.21 17.95 -2.28
N MET A 232 -3.60 18.19 -1.02
CA MET A 232 -4.60 19.21 -0.65
C MET A 232 -4.28 20.64 -1.10
N PRO A 233 -3.02 21.14 -1.03
CA PRO A 233 -2.72 22.51 -1.41
C PRO A 233 -2.98 22.79 -2.89
N PHE A 234 -2.74 21.79 -3.75
CA PHE A 234 -3.01 21.92 -5.19
C PHE A 234 -4.51 22.10 -5.47
N LEU A 235 -5.35 21.35 -4.76
CA LEU A 235 -6.80 21.38 -4.90
C LEU A 235 -7.37 22.72 -4.40
N SER A 236 -6.84 23.22 -3.28
CA SER A 236 -7.22 24.51 -2.70
C SER A 236 -6.78 25.70 -3.57
N LEU A 237 -5.54 25.69 -4.09
CA LEU A 237 -5.04 26.78 -4.93
C LEU A 237 -5.80 26.86 -6.27
N SER A 238 -6.14 25.71 -6.85
CA SER A 238 -6.91 25.62 -8.09
C SER A 238 -8.33 26.19 -7.94
N TYR A 239 -8.95 26.05 -6.76
CA TYR A 239 -10.26 26.62 -6.48
C TYR A 239 -10.21 28.15 -6.33
N PHE A 240 -9.14 28.69 -5.73
CA PHE A 240 -9.01 30.13 -5.48
C PHE A 240 -8.62 30.94 -6.74
N LEU A 241 -7.99 30.30 -7.73
CA LEU A 241 -7.57 30.92 -8.99
C LEU A 241 -8.63 30.90 -10.10
N ARG A 242 -9.84 30.41 -9.81
CA ARG A 242 -10.98 30.40 -10.73
C ARG A 242 -11.91 31.58 -10.45
#